data_AF-A0A838E3W1-F1
#
_entry.id   AF-A0A838E3W1-F1
#
_cell.length_a   1.000
_cell.length_b   1.000
_cell.length_c   1.000
_cell.angle_alpha   90.00
_cell.angle_beta   90.00
_cell.angle_gamma   90.00
#
_symmetry.space_group_name_H-M   'P 1'
#
loop_
_entity.id
_entity.type
_entity.pdbx_description
1 polymer ?
#
loop_
_entity_poly.entity_id
_entity_poly.type
_entity_poly.pdbx_seq_one_letter_code
_entity_poly.pdbx_strand_id
1 'polypeptide(L)'
;MTLEYLREYRTYATIAMSYGLSESNTYQTIKWVETVLVRSPEFRLPGKKALLKSDMELEAVLIDATESSSERPKKQRKFYSGKKKRHSLKTQVVVNKKNKKNHMPYSIKR
;
A
#
# COMPACT_ATOMS: atom_id res chain seq x y z
N MET A 1 -9.95 -4.47 16.17
CA MET A 1 -8.52 -4.82 16.35
C MET A 1 -7.67 -4.69 15.08
N THR A 2 -7.71 -5.63 14.11
CA THR A 2 -6.84 -5.57 12.92
C THR A 2 -7.09 -4.35 12.01
N LEU A 3 -8.35 -3.98 11.78
CA LEU A 3 -8.68 -2.82 10.96
C LEU A 3 -8.27 -1.49 11.62
N GLU A 4 -8.31 -1.40 12.95
CA GLU A 4 -7.81 -0.22 13.67
C GLU A 4 -6.29 -0.09 13.53
N TYR A 5 -5.56 -1.21 13.62
CA TYR A 5 -4.13 -1.24 13.36
C TYR A 5 -3.81 -0.77 11.92
N LEU A 6 -4.53 -1.26 10.92
CA LEU A 6 -4.29 -0.91 9.52
C LEU A 6 -4.72 0.51 9.15
N ARG A 7 -5.78 1.04 9.78
CA ARG A 7 -6.34 2.36 9.45
C ARG A 7 -5.67 3.49 10.22
N GLU A 8 -5.37 3.27 11.50
CA GLU A 8 -4.92 4.32 12.43
C GLU A 8 -3.48 4.10 12.92
N TYR A 9 -2.85 2.96 12.56
CA TYR A 9 -1.49 2.61 13.00
C TYR A 9 -1.31 2.68 14.53
N ARG A 10 -2.38 2.40 15.29
CA ARG A 10 -2.33 2.32 16.75
C ARG A 10 -1.36 1.21 17.21
N THR A 11 -0.68 1.43 18.33
CA THR A 11 0.24 0.42 18.88
C THR A 11 -0.51 -0.80 19.39
N TYR A 12 0.12 -1.98 19.36
CA TYR A 12 -0.51 -3.21 19.84
C TYR A 12 -0.95 -3.11 21.30
N ALA A 13 -0.16 -2.47 22.17
CA ALA A 13 -0.53 -2.19 23.56
C ALA A 13 -1.84 -1.37 23.69
N THR A 14 -2.04 -0.32 22.87
CA THR A 14 -3.27 0.50 22.94
C THR A 14 -4.51 -0.26 22.50
N ILE A 15 -4.36 -1.10 21.48
CA ILE A 15 -5.45 -1.95 21.00
C ILE A 15 -5.72 -3.05 22.04
N ALA A 16 -4.67 -3.66 22.59
CA ALA A 16 -4.78 -4.67 23.64
C ALA A 16 -5.55 -4.15 24.87
N MET A 17 -5.25 -2.93 25.33
CA MET A 17 -6.00 -2.26 26.40
C MET A 17 -7.49 -2.04 26.04
N SER A 18 -7.77 -1.63 24.80
CA SER A 18 -9.15 -1.38 24.34
C SER A 18 -10.01 -2.67 24.29
N TYR A 19 -9.37 -3.82 24.06
CA TYR A 19 -10.03 -5.12 23.94
C TYR A 19 -9.85 -6.03 25.16
N GLY A 20 -9.15 -5.58 26.21
CA GLY A 20 -8.89 -6.38 27.42
C GLY A 20 -8.00 -7.60 27.18
N LEU A 21 -7.12 -7.56 26.18
CA LEU A 21 -6.20 -8.65 25.81
C LEU A 21 -4.76 -8.30 26.20
N SER A 22 -3.87 -9.30 26.18
CA SER A 22 -2.43 -9.02 26.23
C SER A 22 -1.92 -8.49 24.89
N GLU A 23 -0.84 -7.71 24.93
CA GLU A 23 -0.20 -7.20 23.73
C GLU A 23 0.24 -8.32 22.77
N SER A 24 0.82 -9.39 23.33
CA SER A 24 1.24 -10.56 22.56
C SER A 24 0.07 -11.24 21.84
N ASN A 25 -1.10 -11.38 22.49
CA ASN A 25 -2.28 -11.97 21.87
C ASN A 25 -2.83 -11.10 20.73
N THR A 26 -2.82 -9.78 20.94
CA THR A 26 -3.19 -8.78 19.94
C THR A 26 -2.29 -8.88 18.70
N TYR A 27 -0.98 -8.95 18.91
CA TYR A 27 0.00 -9.13 17.83
C TYR A 27 -0.26 -10.42 17.04
N GLN A 28 -0.41 -11.56 17.72
CA GLN A 28 -0.61 -12.86 17.07
C GLN A 28 -1.89 -12.87 16.23
N THR A 29 -2.98 -12.33 16.77
CA THR A 29 -4.26 -12.26 16.07
C THR A 29 -4.17 -11.37 14.83
N ILE A 30 -3.56 -10.19 14.94
CA ILE A 30 -3.36 -9.28 13.79
C ILE A 30 -2.50 -9.96 12.72
N LYS A 31 -1.41 -10.61 13.12
CA LYS A 31 -0.52 -11.33 12.20
C LYS A 31 -1.21 -12.49 11.49
N TRP A 32 -2.06 -13.22 12.21
CA TRP A 32 -2.85 -14.30 11.65
C TRP A 32 -3.83 -13.77 10.59
N VAL A 33 -4.59 -12.71 10.89
CA VAL A 33 -5.52 -12.08 9.94
C VAL A 33 -4.77 -11.59 8.69
N GLU A 34 -3.65 -10.87 8.85
CA GLU A 34 -2.82 -10.44 7.72
C GLU A 34 -2.39 -11.61 6.83
N THR A 35 -1.97 -12.72 7.44
CA THR A 35 -1.52 -13.91 6.73
C THR A 35 -2.65 -14.55 5.93
N VAL A 36 -3.85 -14.62 6.51
CA VAL A 36 -5.06 -15.13 5.83
C VAL A 36 -5.43 -14.23 4.65
N LEU A 37 -5.44 -12.91 4.84
CA LEU A 37 -5.78 -11.95 3.79
C LEU A 37 -4.79 -11.99 2.62
N VAL A 38 -3.48 -12.08 2.89
CA VAL A 38 -2.45 -12.18 1.84
C VAL A 38 -2.56 -13.49 1.05
N ARG A 39 -2.99 -14.58 1.69
CA ARG A 39 -3.18 -15.88 1.03
C ARG A 39 -4.43 -15.92 0.16
N SER A 40 -5.46 -15.14 0.50
CA SER A 40 -6.69 -15.11 -0.28
C SER A 40 -6.47 -14.51 -1.68
N PRO A 41 -6.95 -15.17 -2.75
CA PRO A 41 -6.86 -14.66 -4.12
C PRO A 41 -7.63 -13.36 -4.33
N GLU A 42 -8.69 -13.12 -3.58
CA GLU A 42 -9.60 -11.98 -3.76
C GLU A 42 -8.97 -10.64 -3.35
N PHE A 43 -8.09 -10.68 -2.35
CA PHE A 43 -7.38 -9.51 -1.83
C PHE A 43 -6.00 -9.32 -2.47
N ARG A 44 -5.61 -10.19 -3.41
CA ARG A 44 -4.36 -10.02 -4.15
C ARG A 44 -4.50 -8.86 -5.12
N LEU A 45 -3.58 -7.90 -5.00
CA LEU A 45 -3.51 -6.82 -5.96
C LEU A 45 -3.16 -7.36 -7.35
N PRO A 46 -3.80 -6.85 -8.41
CA PRO A 46 -3.47 -7.25 -9.77
C PRO A 46 -2.01 -6.88 -10.05
N GLY A 47 -1.27 -7.78 -10.71
CA GLY A 47 0.15 -7.58 -10.96
C GLY A 47 0.42 -6.31 -11.78
N LYS A 48 1.65 -5.79 -11.73
CA LYS A 48 2.05 -4.51 -12.39
C LYS A 48 1.67 -4.42 -13.88
N LYS A 49 1.58 -5.57 -14.57
CA LYS A 49 1.22 -5.66 -15.99
C LYS A 49 -0.29 -5.62 -16.26
N ALA A 50 -1.14 -5.88 -15.26
CA ALA A 50 -2.58 -5.80 -15.39
C ALA A 50 -3.06 -4.35 -15.63
N LEU A 51 -2.36 -3.37 -15.04
CA LEU A 51 -2.60 -1.94 -15.26
C LEU A 51 -2.31 -1.48 -16.69
N LEU A 52 -1.51 -2.23 -17.45
CA LEU A 52 -1.17 -1.93 -18.85
C LEU A 52 -2.13 -2.60 -19.84
N LYS A 53 -2.91 -3.59 -19.39
CA LYS A 53 -3.82 -4.40 -20.21
C LYS A 53 -5.28 -3.95 -20.13
N SER A 54 -5.59 -2.91 -19.36
CA SER A 54 -6.96 -2.41 -19.32
C SER A 54 -7.25 -1.68 -20.64
N ASP A 55 -8.03 -2.30 -21.52
CA ASP A 55 -8.84 -1.64 -22.57
C ASP A 55 -9.93 -0.73 -21.97
N MET A 56 -9.63 -0.08 -20.84
CA MET A 56 -10.51 0.89 -20.24
C MET A 56 -10.15 2.24 -20.82
N GLU A 57 -11.10 2.86 -21.53
CA GLU A 57 -11.04 4.28 -21.87
C GLU A 57 -10.86 5.09 -20.57
N LEU A 58 -9.62 5.44 -20.26
CA LEU A 58 -9.27 6.28 -19.11
C LEU A 58 -9.70 7.72 -19.43
N GLU A 59 -10.97 8.03 -19.19
CA GLU A 59 -11.58 9.32 -19.51
C GLU A 59 -10.95 10.50 -18.74
N ALA A 60 -10.41 10.26 -17.53
CA ALA A 60 -9.66 11.26 -16.78
C ALA A 60 -8.60 10.63 -15.86
N VAL A 61 -7.37 11.13 -15.93
CA VAL A 61 -6.28 10.77 -15.01
C VAL A 61 -6.05 11.96 -14.07
N LEU A 62 -6.55 11.90 -12.83
CA LEU A 62 -6.19 12.87 -11.79
C LEU A 62 -4.82 12.49 -11.22
N ILE A 63 -3.74 13.03 -11.80
CA ILE A 63 -2.37 12.75 -11.37
C ILE A 63 -2.08 13.54 -10.09
N ASP A 64 -2.45 13.00 -8.93
CA ASP A 64 -1.84 13.42 -7.67
C ASP A 64 -0.49 12.69 -7.53
N ALA A 65 0.60 13.46 -7.63
CA ALA A 65 1.97 12.95 -7.60
C ALA A 65 2.58 13.20 -6.22
N THR A 66 2.21 12.36 -5.26
CA THR A 66 2.81 12.42 -3.92
C THR A 66 4.16 11.70 -3.91
N GLU A 67 5.20 12.43 -3.48
CA GLU A 67 6.53 11.88 -3.25
C GLU A 67 6.68 11.49 -1.78
N SER A 68 6.67 10.19 -1.49
CA SER A 68 6.99 9.69 -0.15
C SER A 68 8.48 9.39 -0.04
N SER A 69 9.11 9.77 1.07
CA SER A 69 10.50 9.39 1.34
C SER A 69 10.62 7.87 1.40
N SER A 70 11.72 7.34 0.88
CA SER A 70 12.00 5.91 0.93
C SER A 70 13.44 5.62 1.28
N GLU A 71 13.67 4.45 1.85
CA GLU A 71 15.02 3.95 2.12
C GLU A 71 15.82 3.83 0.82
N ARG A 72 17.14 4.03 0.94
CA ARG A 72 18.07 3.87 -0.16
C ARG A 72 18.03 2.42 -0.67
N PRO A 73 17.79 2.18 -1.98
CA PRO A 73 17.77 0.84 -2.52
C PRO A 73 19.14 0.18 -2.36
N LYS A 74 19.15 -1.00 -1.72
CA LYS A 74 20.38 -1.78 -1.43
C LYS A 74 21.07 -2.30 -2.70
N LYS A 75 20.32 -2.48 -3.80
CA LYS A 75 20.86 -2.84 -5.13
C LYS A 75 20.86 -1.61 -6.04
N GLN A 76 22.05 -1.16 -6.40
CA GLN A 76 22.26 0.04 -7.23
C GLN A 76 22.32 -0.33 -8.71
N ARG A 77 21.60 0.41 -9.58
CA ARG A 77 21.70 0.24 -11.04
C ARG A 77 23.07 0.74 -11.52
N LYS A 78 23.66 0.09 -12.54
CA LYS A 78 24.99 0.47 -13.08
C LYS A 78 25.13 1.95 -13.45
N PHE A 79 24.04 2.59 -13.89
CA PHE A 79 24.01 4.00 -14.29
C PHE A 79 23.64 4.99 -13.17
N TYR A 80 23.52 4.51 -11.93
CA TYR A 80 23.16 5.37 -10.81
C TYR A 80 24.39 6.13 -10.31
N SER A 81 24.42 7.44 -10.55
CA SER A 81 25.56 8.32 -10.23
C SER A 81 25.77 8.57 -8.73
N GLY A 82 24.88 8.11 -7.85
CA GLY A 82 25.01 8.29 -6.39
C GLY A 82 24.75 9.71 -5.88
N LYS A 83 24.54 10.70 -6.78
CA LYS A 83 24.44 12.13 -6.44
C LYS A 83 23.09 12.55 -5.84
N LYS A 84 22.08 11.68 -5.80
CA LYS A 84 20.78 11.98 -5.19
C LYS A 84 20.87 11.87 -3.67
N LYS A 85 20.63 12.99 -2.98
CA LYS A 85 20.61 13.09 -1.51
C LYS A 85 19.43 12.36 -0.86
N ARG A 86 18.29 12.25 -1.57
CA ARG A 86 17.06 11.61 -1.06
C ARG A 86 16.46 10.69 -2.12
N HIS A 87 15.87 9.59 -1.66
CA HIS A 87 15.10 8.67 -2.48
C HIS A 87 13.62 8.90 -2.18
N SER A 88 12.84 9.09 -3.24
CA SER A 88 11.39 9.19 -3.16
C SER A 88 10.72 8.10 -4.00
N LEU A 89 9.59 7.62 -3.51
CA LEU A 89 8.65 6.81 -4.27
C LEU A 89 7.54 7.72 -4.76
N LYS A 90 7.34 7.71 -6.08
CA LYS A 90 6.24 8.43 -6.70
C LYS A 90 5.01 7.53 -6.67
N THR A 91 4.00 7.94 -5.91
CA THR A 91 2.68 7.31 -5.94
C THR A 91 1.82 8.10 -6.91
N GLN A 92 1.00 7.40 -7.69
CA GLN A 92 0.08 8.00 -8.65
C GLN A 92 -1.32 7.50 -8.31
N VAL A 93 -2.28 8.41 -8.24
CA VAL A 93 -3.69 8.07 -8.08
C VAL A 93 -4.35 8.10 -9.46
N VAL A 94 -5.19 7.12 -9.78
CA VAL A 94 -5.97 7.11 -11.02
C VAL A 94 -7.43 6.89 -10.62
N VAL A 95 -8.33 7.79 -11.02
CA VAL A 95 -9.75 7.78 -10.62
C VAL A 95 -10.61 7.57 -11.87
N ASN A 96 -11.58 6.65 -11.82
CA ASN A 96 -12.57 6.42 -12.87
C ASN A 96 -13.92 7.01 -12.45
N LYS A 97 -14.50 7.90 -13.27
CA LYS A 97 -15.70 8.69 -12.95
C LYS A 97 -17.02 8.00 -13.34
N LYS A 98 -17.01 6.95 -14.18
CA LYS A 98 -18.24 6.30 -14.69
C LYS A 98 -18.88 5.30 -13.72
N ASN A 99 -18.12 4.77 -12.76
CA ASN A 99 -18.65 3.93 -11.69
C ASN A 99 -18.43 4.64 -10.35
N LYS A 100 -19.48 4.76 -9.51
CA LYS A 100 -19.39 5.18 -8.10
C LYS A 100 -18.60 4.17 -7.22
N LYS A 101 -17.53 3.58 -7.74
CA LYS A 101 -16.63 2.64 -7.06
C LYS A 101 -15.28 3.32 -6.94
N ASN A 102 -15.08 3.97 -5.80
CA ASN A 102 -13.78 4.51 -5.39
C ASN A 102 -12.75 3.38 -5.39
N HIS A 103 -11.85 3.35 -6.36
CA HIS A 103 -10.70 2.45 -6.35
C HIS A 103 -9.54 3.18 -5.68
N MET A 104 -8.95 2.54 -4.67
CA MET A 104 -7.82 3.05 -3.91
C MET A 104 -6.59 3.28 -4.82
N PRO A 105 -5.75 4.29 -4.54
CA PRO A 105 -4.62 4.65 -5.38
C PRO A 105 -3.54 3.56 -5.44
N TYR A 106 -3.17 3.13 -6.64
CA TYR A 106 -2.07 2.18 -6.86
C TYR A 106 -0.75 2.91 -7.17
N SER A 107 0.26 2.71 -6.32
CA SER A 107 1.60 3.31 -6.49
C SER A 107 2.35 2.74 -7.71
N ILE A 108 2.54 3.54 -8.75
CA ILE A 108 3.30 3.21 -9.97
C ILE A 108 4.78 3.63 -9.78
N LYS A 109 5.64 2.70 -9.35
CA LYS A 109 7.10 2.91 -9.41
C LYS A 109 7.60 2.75 -10.85
N ARG A 110 8.01 3.86 -11.49
CA ARG A 110 8.83 3.84 -12.72
C ARG A 110 10.28 3.47 -12.40
#